data_AF-A0A9P7J4S3-F1
#
_entry.id   AF-A0A9P7J4S3-F1
#
_cell.length_a   1.000
_cell.length_b   1.000
_cell.length_c   1.000
_cell.angle_alpha   90.00
_cell.angle_beta   90.00
_cell.angle_gamma   90.00
#
_symmetry.space_group_name_H-M   'P 1'
#
loop_
_entity.id
_entity.type
_entity.pdbx_description
1 polymer ?
#
loop_
_entity_poly.entity_id
_entity_poly.type
_entity_poly.pdbx_seq_one_letter_code
_entity_poly.pdbx_strand_id
1 'polypeptide(L)' 'MLDGTLHHTEVIVTDGVTVGQPCCAIAQCKNALESNCHRFCSADHHHLETVCAVEGCSEPVMLVGADGKMHKSCQDLVHL' A
#
# COMPACT_ATOMS: atom_id res chain seq x y z
N MET A 1 -12.12 -32.44 -3.88
CA MET A 1 -10.68 -32.30 -3.66
C MET A 1 -10.52 -31.11 -2.72
N LEU A 2 -9.89 -31.29 -1.55
CA LEU A 2 -9.58 -30.21 -0.63
C LEU A 2 -8.10 -29.85 -0.85
N ASP A 3 -7.86 -28.62 -1.25
CA ASP A 3 -6.57 -28.02 -1.58
C ASP A 3 -5.64 -27.84 -0.36
N GLY A 4 -6.13 -28.05 0.87
CA GLY A 4 -5.30 -28.04 2.08
C GLY A 4 -4.72 -26.66 2.44
N THR A 5 -5.09 -25.63 1.69
CA THR A 5 -4.64 -24.26 1.86
C THR A 5 -5.40 -23.58 2.99
N LEU A 6 -4.66 -22.95 3.91
CA LEU A 6 -5.23 -22.27 5.07
C LEU A 6 -5.46 -20.80 4.69
N HIS A 7 -6.74 -20.41 4.59
CA HIS A 7 -7.13 -19.03 4.29
C HIS A 7 -7.51 -18.30 5.58
N HIS A 8 -7.01 -17.07 5.72
CA HIS A 8 -7.39 -16.17 6.80
C HIS A 8 -8.28 -15.07 6.24
N THR A 9 -9.45 -14.88 6.84
CA THR A 9 -10.40 -13.84 6.45
C THR A 9 -10.70 -12.97 7.65
N GLU A 10 -10.44 -11.67 7.52
CA GLU A 10 -10.78 -10.67 8.53
C GLU A 10 -11.99 -9.84 8.08
N VAL A 11 -12.84 -9.44 9.02
CA VAL A 11 -14.00 -8.57 8.76
C VAL A 11 -13.70 -7.19 9.33
N ILE A 12 -13.84 -6.16 8.50
CA ILE A 12 -13.63 -4.77 8.90
C ILE A 12 -15.00 -4.10 9.00
N VAL A 13 -15.33 -3.54 10.17
CA VAL A 13 -16.52 -2.72 10.39
C VAL A 13 -16.09 -1.26 10.38
N THR A 14 -16.54 -0.52 9.38
CA THR A 14 -16.28 0.93 9.25
C THR A 14 -17.56 1.69 9.58
N ASP A 15 -17.49 2.74 10.41
CA ASP A 15 -18.55 3.74 10.45
C ASP A 15 -18.53 4.48 9.10
N GLY A 16 -19.66 4.62 8.42
CA GLY A 16 -19.70 5.12 7.02
C GLY A 16 -19.06 6.50 6.78
N VAL A 17 -18.64 7.20 7.83
CA VAL A 17 -17.87 8.45 7.79
C VAL A 17 -16.39 8.19 7.49
N THR A 18 -15.79 7.12 8.02
CA THR A 18 -14.36 6.82 7.89
C THR A 18 -14.00 6.11 6.58
N VAL A 19 -14.98 5.66 5.80
CA VAL A 19 -14.77 5.01 4.49
C VAL A 19 -14.03 5.91 3.49
N GLY A 20 -14.12 7.24 3.66
CA GLY A 20 -13.39 8.22 2.85
C GLY A 20 -12.20 8.87 3.56
N GLN A 21 -11.94 8.53 4.83
CA GLN A 21 -10.81 9.11 5.56
C GLN A 21 -9.54 8.40 5.09
N PRO A 22 -8.57 9.13 4.53
CA PRO A 22 -7.31 8.52 4.17
C PRO A 22 -6.63 8.02 5.45
N CYS A 23 -6.30 6.74 5.43
CA CYS A 23 -5.64 6.00 6.50
C CYS A 23 -4.35 5.39 5.94
N CYS A 24 -3.40 5.10 6.82
CA CYS A 24 -2.18 4.40 6.44
C CYS A 24 -2.54 3.07 5.74
N ALA A 25 -1.85 2.75 4.65
CA ALA A 25 -2.07 1.51 3.90
C ALA A 25 -1.67 0.23 4.66
N ILE A 26 -1.01 0.35 5.82
CA ILE A 26 -0.73 -0.79 6.70
C ILE A 26 -1.98 -1.15 7.51
N ALA A 27 -2.42 -2.39 7.37
CA ALA A 27 -3.52 -2.95 8.13
C ALA A 27 -3.33 -2.68 9.63
N GLN A 28 -4.40 -2.25 10.30
CA GLN A 28 -4.44 -1.96 11.74
C GLN A 28 -3.59 -0.74 12.19
N CYS A 29 -2.92 -0.03 11.27
CA CYS A 29 -2.25 1.23 11.62
C CYS A 29 -3.29 2.34 11.85
N LYS A 30 -3.28 2.92 13.05
CA LYS A 30 -4.20 3.99 13.48
C LYS A 30 -3.59 5.39 13.41
N ASN A 31 -2.36 5.50 12.92
CA ASN A 31 -1.67 6.78 12.82
C ASN A 31 -2.25 7.60 11.68
N ALA A 32 -2.44 8.89 11.92
CA ALA A 32 -2.87 9.83 10.89
C ALA A 32 -1.77 10.00 9.83
N LEU A 33 -2.20 10.25 8.60
CA LEU A 33 -1.29 10.69 7.55
C LEU A 33 -0.99 12.18 7.69
N GLU A 34 0.22 12.57 7.32
CA GLU A 34 0.64 13.98 7.27
C GLU A 34 -0.06 14.74 6.12
N SER A 35 -0.38 14.04 5.03
CA SER A 35 -1.11 14.59 3.89
C SER A 35 -2.00 13.53 3.28
N ASN A 36 -3.11 13.96 2.66
CA ASN A 36 -3.98 13.09 1.88
C ASN A 36 -3.30 12.50 0.63
N CYS A 37 -2.14 13.04 0.24
CA CYS A 37 -1.33 12.52 -0.87
C CYS A 37 -0.40 11.37 -0.43
N HIS A 38 -0.16 11.21 0.86
CA HIS A 38 0.69 10.14 1.39
C HIS A 38 -0.09 8.83 1.43
N ARG A 39 0.62 7.71 1.31
CA ARG A 39 0.01 6.36 1.45
C ARG A 39 0.28 5.77 2.82
N PHE A 40 1.33 6.24 3.47
CA PHE A 40 1.81 5.71 4.73
C PHE A 40 1.93 6.85 5.76
N CYS A 41 1.77 6.50 7.03
CA CYS A 41 1.93 7.48 8.10
C CYS A 41 3.41 7.86 8.26
N SER A 42 3.68 9.15 8.52
CA SER A 42 5.05 9.66 8.70
C SER A 42 5.71 9.14 9.99
N ALA A 43 4.92 8.65 10.95
CA ALA A 43 5.41 8.17 12.24
C ALA A 43 6.24 6.88 12.12
N ASP A 44 5.73 5.87 11.42
CA ASP A 44 6.32 4.52 11.40
C ASP A 44 6.57 3.97 9.99
N HIS A 45 5.77 4.40 9.00
CA HIS A 45 5.71 3.74 7.69
C HIS A 45 6.16 4.63 6.52
N HIS A 46 6.76 5.78 6.81
CA HIS A 46 7.23 6.72 5.79
C HIS A 46 8.21 6.08 4.78
N HIS A 47 9.05 5.16 5.26
CA HIS A 47 10.02 4.45 4.44
C HIS A 47 9.39 3.57 3.35
N LEU A 48 8.11 3.19 3.49
CA LEU A 48 7.40 2.40 2.48
C LEU A 48 6.92 3.26 1.29
N GLU A 49 6.93 4.59 1.41
CA GLU A 49 6.60 5.49 0.29
C GLU A 49 7.64 5.43 -0.83
N THR A 50 8.87 5.05 -0.50
CA THR A 50 9.95 4.88 -1.47
C THR A 50 10.03 3.46 -2.02
N VAL A 51 9.13 2.56 -1.61
CA VAL A 51 9.04 1.17 -2.07
C VAL A 51 7.94 1.06 -3.12
N CYS A 52 8.11 0.14 -4.07
CA CYS A 52 7.12 -0.12 -5.09
C CYS A 52 5.74 -0.42 -4.48
N ALA A 53 4.71 0.19 -5.05
CA ALA A 53 3.32 0.00 -4.66
C ALA A 53 2.77 -1.42 -4.87
N VAL A 54 3.52 -2.29 -5.56
CA VAL A 54 3.08 -3.63 -5.94
C VAL A 54 3.29 -4.60 -4.79
N GLU A 55 2.24 -5.32 -4.42
CA GLU A 55 2.31 -6.34 -3.38
C GLU A 55 3.32 -7.43 -3.76
N GLY A 56 4.27 -7.72 -2.85
CA GLY A 56 5.36 -8.66 -3.11
C GLY A 56 6.58 -8.04 -3.80
N CYS A 57 6.57 -6.75 -4.14
CA CYS A 57 7.73 -6.04 -4.66
C CYS A 57 8.44 -5.25 -3.55
N SER A 58 9.70 -5.59 -3.27
CA SER A 58 10.54 -4.88 -2.28
C SER A 58 11.51 -3.88 -2.92
N GLU A 59 11.42 -3.67 -4.23
CA GLU A 59 12.30 -2.77 -4.96
C GLU A 59 11.88 -1.30 -4.75
N PRO A 60 12.83 -0.36 -4.62
CA PRO A 60 12.52 1.05 -4.49
C PRO A 60 11.88 1.60 -5.76
N VAL A 61 10.98 2.58 -5.63
CA VAL A 61 10.40 3.27 -6.79
C VAL A 61 11.49 3.93 -7.63
N MET A 62 11.41 3.78 -8.95
CA MET A 62 12.41 4.36 -9.85
C MET A 62 11.94 5.74 -10.34
N LEU A 63 12.83 6.73 -10.31
CA LEU A 63 12.61 8.02 -10.96
C LEU A 63 12.94 7.90 -12.45
N VAL A 64 12.12 7.17 -13.21
CA VAL A 64 12.38 6.94 -14.65
C VAL A 64 11.29 7.63 -15.46
N GLY A 65 11.50 8.92 -15.69
CA GLY A 65 10.68 9.74 -16.55
C GLY A 65 11.30 11.14 -16.68
N ALA A 66 11.37 11.68 -17.90
CA ALA A 66 11.82 13.06 -18.15
C ALA A 66 10.90 14.12 -17.49
N ASP A 67 9.79 13.67 -16.91
CA ASP A 67 8.75 14.40 -16.19
C ASP A 67 8.93 14.41 -14.66
N GLY A 68 10.00 13.82 -14.12
CA GLY A 68 10.33 13.91 -12.69
C GLY A 68 9.39 13.17 -11.74
N LYS A 69 8.60 12.20 -12.24
CA LYS A 69 7.67 11.40 -11.44
C LYS A 69 8.28 10.10 -10.93
N MET A 70 7.75 9.60 -9.81
CA MET A 70 8.05 8.28 -9.27
C MET A 70 7.27 7.21 -10.05
N HIS A 71 7.98 6.28 -10.68
CA HIS A 71 7.42 5.14 -11.38
C HIS A 71 7.62 3.85 -10.58
N LYS A 72 6.69 2.90 -10.73
CA LYS A 72 6.84 1.53 -10.23
C LYS A 72 8.13 0.91 -10.79
N SER A 73 8.87 0.20 -9.95
CA SER A 73 10.12 -0.46 -10.36
C SER A 73 9.88 -1.73 -11.15
N CYS A 74 8.79 -2.44 -10.85
CA CYS A 74 8.42 -3.64 -11.59
C CYS A 74 7.63 -3.28 -12.86
N GLN A 75 7.98 -3.93 -13.97
CA GLN A 75 7.07 -4.07 -15.11
C GLN A 75 5.92 -4.96 -14.61
N ASP A 76 4.68 -4.45 -14.57
CA ASP A 76 3.50 -5.16 -14.07
C ASP A 76 3.30 -6.52 -14.75
N LEU A 77 3.95 -7.58 -14.26
CA LEU A 77 3.81 -8.94 -14.79
C LEU A 77 2.86 -9.80 -13.95
N VAL A 78 2.04 -9.20 -13.09
CA VAL A 78 1.21 -9.96 -12.14
C VAL A 78 -0.28 -9.76 -12.41
N HIS A 79 -0.73 -10.36 -13.51
CA HIS A 79 -2.05 -10.97 -13.67
C HIS A 79 -1.95 -12.00 -14.82
N LEU A 80 -1.26 -13.12 -14.59
CA LEU A 80 -1.33 -14.33 -15.41
C LEU A 80 -1.82 -15.48 -14.54
#